data_AF-A0A815BER6-F1
#
_entry.id   AF-A0A815BER6-F1
#
_cell.length_a   1.000
_cell.length_b   1.000
_cell.length_c   1.000
_cell.angle_alpha   90.00
_cell.angle_beta   90.00
_cell.angle_gamma   90.00
#
_symmetry.space_group_name_H-M   'P 1'
#
loop_
_entity.id
_entity.type
_entity.pdbx_description
1 polymer ?
#
loop_
_entity_poly.entity_id
_entity_poly.type
_entity_poly.pdbx_seq_one_letter_code
_entity_poly.pdbx_strand_id
1 'polypeptide(L)'
;MADIEDYPEGEFHGVVHLLSDEQMSRLDAMELTYHRIVVNSINYQEQTHLVYIYKMNIENQPIGLPSERYLDIIIKGCEYYKVQPEYINRLKYQQAVIPRRQPHMFQSFTNIPEDVFYSVEELTRRNGNDPTLPLWLSINGKILEYSGLPPVDHPEYEFQKRTYTLVKLRFGGREVTQIMAKALYEPLYVIPSNDTDLCEQHRAQIEDDLYCRINNDQNKTYWKPIGRLRVSDS
;
A
#
# COMPACT_ATOMS: atom_id res chain seq x y z
N MET A 1 -4.09 -9.21 3.54
CA MET A 1 -3.41 -9.43 4.83
C MET A 1 -3.36 -10.92 5.03
N ALA A 2 -2.25 -11.45 5.54
CA ALA A 2 -2.14 -12.85 5.95
C ALA A 2 -2.14 -12.90 7.48
N ASP A 3 -2.63 -13.99 8.04
CA ASP A 3 -2.59 -14.27 9.46
C ASP A 3 -2.35 -15.75 9.71
N ILE A 4 -2.11 -16.12 10.97
CA ILE A 4 -1.80 -17.48 11.40
C ILE A 4 -2.77 -17.85 12.53
N GLU A 5 -3.47 -18.96 12.35
CA GLU A 5 -4.36 -19.55 13.36
C GLU A 5 -3.77 -20.85 13.90
N ASP A 6 -4.10 -21.18 15.16
CA ASP A 6 -3.66 -22.42 15.78
C ASP A 6 -4.50 -23.58 15.21
N TYR A 7 -3.89 -24.35 14.30
CA TYR A 7 -4.51 -25.51 13.69
C TYR A 7 -3.58 -26.72 13.86
N PRO A 8 -3.92 -27.73 14.68
CA PRO A 8 -3.00 -28.80 15.06
C PRO A 8 -2.41 -29.62 13.90
N GLU A 9 -3.14 -29.72 12.79
CA GLU A 9 -2.72 -30.44 11.58
C GLU A 9 -2.19 -29.48 10.50
N GLY A 10 -2.14 -28.19 10.81
CA GLY A 10 -1.71 -27.14 9.90
C GLY A 10 -0.21 -26.95 9.92
N GLU A 11 0.32 -26.68 8.74
CA GLU A 11 1.68 -26.19 8.57
C GLU A 11 1.70 -25.07 7.53
N PHE A 12 2.59 -24.11 7.74
CA PHE A 12 2.93 -23.12 6.74
C PHE A 12 4.44 -22.97 6.69
N HIS A 13 4.95 -22.64 5.50
CA HIS A 13 6.37 -22.41 5.30
C HIS A 13 6.62 -20.92 5.23
N GLY A 14 7.77 -20.49 5.74
CA GLY A 14 8.17 -19.10 5.76
C GLY A 14 9.67 -18.92 5.64
N VAL A 15 10.11 -17.68 5.82
CA VAL A 15 11.53 -17.31 5.82
C VAL A 15 11.85 -16.68 7.16
N VAL A 16 12.89 -17.17 7.82
CA VAL A 16 13.38 -16.61 9.08
C VAL A 16 14.44 -15.58 8.75
N HIS A 17 14.22 -14.33 9.18
CA HIS A 17 15.18 -13.25 9.05
C HIS A 17 15.87 -12.98 10.38
N LEU A 18 17.20 -12.83 10.36
CA LEU A 18 17.95 -12.34 11.52
C LEU A 18 17.92 -10.81 11.51
N LEU A 19 17.29 -10.21 12.52
CA LEU A 19 17.08 -8.77 12.64
C LEU A 19 17.69 -8.25 13.94
N SER A 20 18.17 -7.01 13.93
CA SER A 20 18.56 -6.31 15.15
C SER A 20 17.34 -5.84 15.94
N ASP A 21 17.53 -5.50 17.22
CA ASP A 21 16.46 -4.96 18.07
C ASP A 21 15.88 -3.66 17.51
N GLU A 22 16.71 -2.83 16.87
CA GLU A 22 16.25 -1.61 16.19
C GLU A 22 15.33 -1.95 15.00
N GLN A 23 15.71 -2.94 14.18
CA GLN A 23 14.89 -3.39 13.05
C GLN A 23 13.57 -4.01 13.53
N MET A 24 13.61 -4.81 14.60
CA MET A 24 12.40 -5.35 15.23
C MET A 24 11.48 -4.24 15.75
N SER A 25 12.03 -3.23 16.41
CA SER A 25 11.24 -2.08 16.89
C SER A 25 10.57 -1.31 15.75
N ARG A 26 11.24 -1.21 14.60
CA ARG A 26 10.66 -0.61 13.39
C ARG A 26 9.55 -1.47 12.79
N LEU A 27 9.68 -2.79 12.79
CA LEU A 27 8.62 -3.70 12.35
C LEU A 27 7.41 -3.62 13.29
N ASP A 28 7.61 -3.60 14.60
CA ASP A 28 6.54 -3.44 15.58
C ASP A 28 5.74 -2.14 15.33
N ALA A 29 6.41 -1.05 14.93
CA ALA A 29 5.76 0.20 14.58
C ALA A 29 5.00 0.17 13.23
N MET A 30 5.31 -0.78 12.35
CA MET A 30 4.63 -0.98 11.07
C MET A 30 3.42 -1.90 11.20
N GLU A 31 3.52 -2.94 12.02
CA GLU A 31 2.52 -4.00 12.18
C GLU A 31 1.48 -3.68 13.26
N LEU A 32 0.92 -2.45 13.23
CA LEU A 32 0.06 -1.91 14.29
C LEU A 32 -1.20 -2.76 14.60
N THR A 33 -1.63 -3.61 13.68
CA THR A 33 -2.80 -4.49 13.84
C THR A 33 -2.43 -5.91 14.28
N TYR A 34 -1.14 -6.21 14.40
CA TYR A 34 -0.62 -7.51 14.80
C TYR A 34 0.07 -7.40 16.16
N HIS A 35 0.18 -8.53 16.83
CA HIS A 35 1.01 -8.67 18.01
C HIS A 35 2.07 -9.74 17.75
N ARG A 36 3.24 -9.54 18.34
CA ARG A 36 4.36 -10.47 18.21
C ARG A 36 4.19 -11.63 19.17
N ILE A 37 4.30 -12.85 18.65
CA ILE A 37 4.33 -14.08 19.44
C ILE A 37 5.62 -14.85 19.15
N VAL A 38 5.97 -15.75 20.07
CA VAL A 38 7.12 -16.63 19.96
C VAL A 38 6.64 -18.01 19.57
N VAL A 39 7.23 -18.59 18.52
CA VAL A 39 6.92 -19.94 18.06
C VAL A 39 8.19 -20.75 17.82
N ASN A 40 8.06 -22.07 17.88
CA ASN A 40 9.09 -22.97 17.40
C ASN A 40 8.93 -23.15 15.89
N SER A 41 9.99 -22.91 15.14
CA SER A 41 10.08 -23.22 13.71
C SER A 41 11.07 -24.37 13.49
N ILE A 42 10.83 -25.20 12.48
CA ILE A 42 11.73 -26.28 12.09
C ILE A 42 12.24 -25.96 10.68
N ASN A 43 13.55 -25.89 10.51
CA ASN A 43 14.12 -25.67 9.18
C ASN A 43 14.17 -26.97 8.36
N TYR A 44 14.52 -26.88 7.07
CA TYR A 44 14.57 -28.05 6.18
C TYR A 44 15.70 -29.04 6.49
N GLN A 45 16.53 -28.77 7.50
CA GLN A 45 17.52 -29.68 8.06
C GLN A 45 17.08 -30.25 9.41
N GLU A 46 15.79 -30.15 9.74
CA GLU A 46 15.19 -30.65 10.99
C GLU A 46 15.71 -29.98 12.26
N GLN A 47 16.27 -28.77 12.15
CA GLN A 47 16.73 -28.00 13.29
C GLN A 47 15.63 -27.05 13.79
N THR A 48 15.40 -27.06 15.10
CA THR A 48 14.42 -26.19 15.74
C THR A 48 15.02 -24.82 16.07
N HIS A 49 14.28 -23.76 15.76
CA HIS A 49 14.63 -22.38 16.07
C HIS A 49 13.45 -21.68 16.75
N LEU A 50 13.73 -20.96 17.82
CA LEU A 50 12.75 -20.07 18.47
C LEU A 50 12.71 -18.76 17.70
N VAL A 51 11.54 -18.41 17.14
CA VAL A 51 11.39 -17.25 16.26
C VAL A 51 10.20 -16.40 16.66
N TYR A 52 10.25 -15.12 16.27
CA TYR A 52 9.12 -14.22 16.40
C TYR A 52 8.28 -14.24 15.12
N ILE A 53 6.96 -14.26 15.28
CA ILE A 53 5.98 -14.05 14.19
C ILE A 53 4.94 -13.01 14.62
N TYR A 54 4.25 -12.42 13.65
CA TYR A 54 3.16 -11.48 13.88
C TYR A 54 1.82 -12.19 13.65
N LYS A 55 0.92 -12.11 14.62
CA LYS A 55 -0.45 -12.65 14.56
C LYS A 55 -1.45 -11.51 14.74
N MET A 56 -2.51 -11.49 13.95
CA MET A 56 -3.54 -10.45 14.10
C MET A 56 -4.29 -10.67 15.41
N ASN A 57 -4.65 -9.58 16.09
CA ASN A 57 -5.54 -9.65 17.24
C ASN A 57 -6.99 -9.55 16.75
N ILE A 58 -7.45 -10.56 16.02
CA ILE A 58 -8.80 -10.55 15.46
C ILE A 58 -9.53 -11.85 15.82
N GLU A 59 -10.22 -11.81 16.95
CA GLU A 59 -11.24 -12.80 17.22
C GLU A 59 -12.46 -12.52 16.33
N ASN A 60 -12.88 -13.51 15.54
CA ASN A 60 -14.16 -13.54 14.80
C ASN A 60 -14.30 -12.64 13.55
N GLN A 61 -13.23 -12.26 12.85
CA GLN A 61 -13.41 -11.70 11.49
C GLN A 61 -13.50 -12.79 10.44
N PRO A 62 -14.35 -12.60 9.41
CA PRO A 62 -14.42 -13.53 8.30
C PRO A 62 -13.08 -13.58 7.57
N ILE A 63 -12.59 -14.80 7.33
CA ILE A 63 -11.40 -15.03 6.52
C ILE A 63 -11.72 -14.64 5.08
N GLY A 64 -11.16 -13.51 4.64
CA GLY A 64 -11.25 -13.06 3.27
C GLY A 64 -10.23 -13.74 2.36
N LEU A 65 -10.56 -13.88 1.07
CA LEU A 65 -9.58 -14.31 0.08
C LEU A 65 -8.47 -13.26 -0.08
N PRO A 66 -7.19 -13.67 -0.22
CA PRO A 66 -6.12 -12.74 -0.58
C PRO A 66 -6.34 -12.20 -2.00
N SER A 67 -5.83 -11.00 -2.28
CA SER A 67 -5.73 -10.56 -3.68
C SER A 67 -4.66 -11.36 -4.40
N GLU A 68 -4.85 -11.56 -5.71
CA GLU A 68 -3.88 -12.23 -6.57
C GLU A 68 -2.50 -11.54 -6.52
N ARG A 69 -2.47 -10.20 -6.50
CA ARG A 69 -1.23 -9.42 -6.29
C ARG A 69 -0.53 -9.79 -4.99
N TYR A 70 -1.28 -9.88 -3.89
CA TYR A 70 -0.70 -10.19 -2.58
C TYR A 70 -0.12 -11.61 -2.56
N LEU A 71 -0.83 -12.58 -3.14
CA LEU A 71 -0.34 -13.95 -3.25
C LEU A 71 0.92 -14.04 -4.13
N ASP A 72 0.98 -13.32 -5.24
CA ASP A 72 2.17 -13.29 -6.11
C ASP A 72 3.40 -12.69 -5.41
N ILE A 73 3.21 -11.70 -4.53
CA ILE A 73 4.30 -11.16 -3.71
C ILE A 73 4.84 -12.26 -2.77
N ILE A 74 3.96 -13.01 -2.12
CA ILE A 74 4.35 -14.14 -1.25
C ILE A 74 5.10 -15.19 -2.07
N ILE A 75 4.54 -15.61 -3.22
CA ILE A 75 5.14 -16.61 -4.10
C ILE A 75 6.54 -16.18 -4.55
N LYS A 76 6.71 -14.93 -5.01
CA LYS A 76 8.04 -14.42 -5.41
C LYS A 76 9.03 -14.41 -4.25
N GLY A 77 8.58 -14.07 -3.05
CA GLY A 77 9.40 -14.16 -1.84
C GLY A 77 9.84 -15.60 -1.55
N CYS A 78 8.90 -16.54 -1.60
CA CYS A 78 9.16 -17.97 -1.43
C CYS A 78 10.15 -18.51 -2.48
N GLU A 79 9.97 -18.14 -3.76
CA GLU A 79 10.88 -18.52 -4.85
C GLU A 79 12.29 -17.95 -4.65
N TYR A 80 12.39 -16.67 -4.31
CA TYR A 80 13.67 -15.99 -4.09
C TYR A 80 14.48 -16.65 -2.97
N TYR A 81 13.82 -16.99 -1.86
CA TYR A 81 14.44 -17.64 -0.71
C TYR A 81 14.47 -19.17 -0.79
N LYS A 82 14.06 -19.75 -1.93
CA LYS A 82 14.07 -21.20 -2.18
C LYS A 82 13.30 -22.00 -1.12
N VAL A 83 12.12 -21.48 -0.74
CA VAL A 83 11.12 -22.24 0.01
C VAL A 83 10.77 -23.51 -0.76
N GLN A 84 10.39 -24.57 -0.05
CA GLN A 84 10.16 -25.89 -0.64
C GLN A 84 9.21 -25.84 -1.85
N PRO A 85 9.55 -26.48 -3.00
CA PRO A 85 8.77 -26.40 -4.23
C PRO A 85 7.32 -26.86 -4.09
N GLU A 86 7.06 -27.91 -3.30
CA GLU A 86 5.71 -28.42 -3.05
C GLU A 86 4.81 -27.35 -2.41
N TYR A 87 5.34 -26.57 -1.46
CA TYR A 87 4.61 -25.47 -0.83
C TYR A 87 4.33 -24.32 -1.81
N ILE A 88 5.31 -23.95 -2.64
CA ILE A 88 5.13 -22.93 -3.68
C ILE A 88 4.04 -23.36 -4.67
N ASN A 89 4.02 -24.64 -5.07
CA ASN A 89 2.99 -25.19 -5.95
C ASN A 89 1.60 -25.16 -5.29
N ARG A 90 1.52 -25.47 -3.99
CA ARG A 90 0.28 -25.33 -3.22
C ARG A 90 -0.26 -23.90 -3.26
N LEU A 91 0.59 -22.90 -3.03
CA LEU A 91 0.21 -21.49 -3.15
C LEU A 91 -0.27 -21.16 -4.58
N LYS A 92 0.47 -21.55 -5.61
CA LYS A 92 0.14 -21.22 -7.01
C LYS A 92 -1.18 -21.82 -7.51
N TYR A 93 -1.46 -23.07 -7.14
CA TYR A 93 -2.50 -23.86 -7.80
C TYR A 93 -3.70 -24.20 -6.91
N GLN A 94 -3.58 -24.09 -5.60
CA GLN A 94 -4.64 -24.49 -4.66
C GLN A 94 -5.21 -23.31 -3.86
N GLN A 95 -4.48 -22.20 -3.72
CA GLN A 95 -4.96 -21.03 -3.00
C GLN A 95 -5.92 -20.21 -3.88
N ALA A 96 -7.17 -20.08 -3.44
CA ALA A 96 -8.13 -19.18 -4.06
C ALA A 96 -7.74 -17.71 -3.82
N VAL A 97 -8.01 -16.85 -4.81
CA VAL A 97 -7.66 -15.42 -4.81
C VAL A 97 -8.80 -14.56 -5.33
N ILE A 98 -8.77 -13.28 -4.96
CA ILE A 98 -9.50 -12.21 -5.66
C ILE A 98 -8.66 -11.81 -6.88
N PRO A 99 -9.14 -12.02 -8.12
CA PRO A 99 -8.39 -11.69 -9.32
C PRO A 99 -8.01 -10.21 -9.39
N ARG A 100 -6.88 -9.92 -10.05
CA ARG A 100 -6.50 -8.54 -10.37
C ARG A 100 -7.58 -7.87 -11.20
N ARG A 101 -7.79 -6.60 -10.93
CA ARG A 101 -8.61 -5.74 -11.78
C ARG A 101 -7.94 -5.61 -13.14
N GLN A 102 -8.71 -5.77 -14.20
CA GLN A 102 -8.22 -5.66 -15.57
C GLN A 102 -8.06 -4.18 -15.98
N PRO A 103 -7.15 -3.83 -16.90
CA PRO A 103 -6.87 -2.43 -17.23
C PRO A 103 -8.08 -1.60 -17.64
N HIS A 104 -9.03 -2.19 -18.37
CA HIS A 104 -10.26 -1.51 -18.80
C HIS A 104 -11.24 -1.18 -17.65
N MET A 105 -11.01 -1.74 -16.47
CA MET A 105 -11.79 -1.48 -15.26
C MET A 105 -11.14 -0.43 -14.35
N PHE A 106 -9.90 -0.02 -14.65
CA PHE A 106 -9.20 0.99 -13.87
C PHE A 106 -9.95 2.33 -13.90
N GLN A 107 -10.06 2.92 -12.73
CA GLN A 107 -10.65 4.22 -12.51
C GLN A 107 -9.58 5.30 -12.59
N SER A 108 -10.01 6.49 -12.99
CA SER A 108 -9.17 7.69 -13.06
C SER A 108 -9.92 8.82 -12.37
N PHE A 109 -9.19 9.77 -11.80
CA PHE A 109 -9.80 11.01 -11.35
C PHE A 109 -10.34 11.76 -12.57
N THR A 110 -11.65 12.03 -12.55
CA THR A 110 -12.38 12.78 -13.58
C THR A 110 -12.63 14.21 -13.10
N ASN A 111 -13.24 15.06 -13.94
CA ASN A 111 -13.52 16.47 -13.62
C ASN A 111 -12.26 17.29 -13.30
N ILE A 112 -11.13 16.95 -13.90
CA ILE A 112 -9.92 17.77 -13.83
C ILE A 112 -10.14 19.01 -14.71
N PRO A 113 -10.02 20.24 -14.18
CA PRO A 113 -10.08 21.44 -15.02
C PRO A 113 -9.02 21.39 -16.12
N GLU A 114 -9.42 21.59 -17.37
CA GLU A 114 -8.53 21.45 -18.54
C GLU A 114 -7.49 22.58 -18.63
N ASP A 115 -7.87 23.79 -18.24
CA ASP A 115 -7.05 25.01 -18.40
C ASP A 115 -6.34 25.45 -17.11
N VAL A 116 -6.36 24.62 -16.05
CA VAL A 116 -5.73 24.96 -14.76
C VAL A 116 -4.46 24.14 -14.57
N PHE A 117 -3.32 24.84 -14.59
CA PHE A 117 -2.01 24.24 -14.45
C PHE A 117 -1.19 24.87 -13.34
N TYR A 118 -0.55 24.04 -12.53
CA TYR A 118 0.31 24.44 -11.42
C TYR A 118 1.75 23.99 -11.67
N SER A 119 2.71 24.73 -11.12
CA SER A 119 4.11 24.34 -11.14
C SER A 119 4.44 23.31 -10.06
N VAL A 120 5.60 22.65 -10.20
CA VAL A 120 6.12 21.72 -9.18
C VAL A 120 6.42 22.46 -7.87
N GLU A 121 6.87 23.72 -7.94
CA GLU A 121 7.10 24.57 -6.78
C GLU A 121 5.80 24.89 -6.03
N GLU A 122 4.72 25.17 -6.77
CA GLU A 122 3.39 25.39 -6.20
C GLU A 122 2.84 24.15 -5.49
N LEU A 123 3.03 22.97 -6.09
CA LEU A 123 2.71 21.70 -5.47
C LEU A 123 3.55 21.50 -4.19
N THR A 124 4.86 21.71 -4.26
CA THR A 124 5.81 21.47 -3.15
C THR A 124 5.51 22.33 -1.93
N ARG A 125 5.08 23.59 -2.12
CA ARG A 125 4.68 24.48 -1.03
C ARG A 125 3.44 23.99 -0.28
N ARG A 126 2.59 23.21 -0.93
CA ARG A 126 1.31 22.70 -0.41
C ARG A 126 1.45 21.28 0.15
N ASN A 127 2.50 21.10 0.94
CA ASN A 127 2.83 19.84 1.62
C ASN A 127 2.18 19.68 3.00
N GLY A 128 1.35 20.64 3.42
CA GLY A 128 0.67 20.64 4.72
C GLY A 128 1.52 21.13 5.91
N ASN A 129 2.74 21.63 5.69
CA ASN A 129 3.56 22.26 6.73
C ASN A 129 3.11 23.70 7.05
N ASP A 130 2.65 24.44 6.05
CA ASP A 130 2.01 25.74 6.23
C ASP A 130 0.50 25.55 6.43
N PRO A 131 -0.06 25.84 7.63
CA PRO A 131 -1.48 25.64 7.90
C PRO A 131 -2.38 26.64 7.14
N THR A 132 -1.83 27.69 6.53
CA THR A 132 -2.58 28.65 5.71
C THR A 132 -2.79 28.17 4.27
N LEU A 133 -2.08 27.12 3.86
CA LEU A 133 -2.16 26.53 2.53
C LEU A 133 -2.87 25.17 2.59
N PRO A 134 -3.67 24.82 1.57
CA PRO A 134 -4.26 23.49 1.48
C PRO A 134 -3.18 22.43 1.26
N LEU A 135 -3.48 21.20 1.65
CA LEU A 135 -2.64 20.03 1.36
C LEU A 135 -2.96 19.52 -0.05
N TRP A 136 -1.95 19.45 -0.90
CA TRP A 136 -2.05 18.89 -2.24
C TRP A 136 -1.21 17.63 -2.39
N LEU A 137 -1.59 16.80 -3.35
CA LEU A 137 -0.73 15.79 -3.94
C LEU A 137 -0.99 15.73 -5.45
N SER A 138 -0.05 15.17 -6.20
CA SER A 138 -0.26 14.88 -7.62
C SER A 138 -0.15 13.39 -7.90
N ILE A 139 -1.00 12.89 -8.80
CA ILE A 139 -0.96 11.52 -9.31
C ILE A 139 -1.10 11.56 -10.84
N ASN A 140 -0.14 11.00 -11.56
CA ASN A 140 -0.07 11.06 -13.02
C ASN A 140 -0.28 12.48 -13.56
N GLY A 141 0.30 13.48 -12.88
CA GLY A 141 0.19 14.89 -13.25
C GLY A 141 -1.19 15.52 -12.98
N LYS A 142 -2.15 14.80 -12.39
CA LYS A 142 -3.41 15.38 -11.89
C LYS A 142 -3.20 15.84 -10.46
N ILE A 143 -3.66 17.03 -10.10
CA ILE A 143 -3.52 17.57 -8.74
C ILE A 143 -4.82 17.42 -7.99
N LEU A 144 -4.72 16.81 -6.80
CA LEU A 144 -5.81 16.63 -5.86
C LEU A 144 -5.56 17.51 -4.64
N GLU A 145 -6.55 18.30 -4.27
CA GLU A 145 -6.60 19.11 -3.06
C GLU A 145 -7.40 18.39 -1.98
N TYR A 146 -6.87 18.40 -0.75
CA TYR A 146 -7.59 17.95 0.43
C TYR A 146 -8.39 19.11 1.03
N SER A 147 -9.70 18.94 1.16
CA SER A 147 -10.66 19.96 1.64
C SER A 147 -10.47 20.39 3.10
N GLY A 148 -9.57 19.73 3.84
CA GLY A 148 -9.27 20.02 5.25
C GLY A 148 -9.98 19.08 6.22
N LEU A 149 -9.68 19.25 7.51
CA LEU A 149 -10.32 18.47 8.57
C LEU A 149 -11.76 18.97 8.80
N PRO A 150 -12.73 18.06 9.01
CA PRO A 150 -14.06 18.49 9.43
C PRO A 150 -14.02 19.07 10.87
N PRO A 151 -15.12 19.67 11.34
CA PRO A 151 -15.25 20.05 12.75
C PRO A 151 -14.96 18.90 13.71
N VAL A 152 -14.48 19.20 14.93
CA VAL A 152 -14.05 18.20 15.93
C VAL A 152 -15.20 17.25 16.35
N ASP A 153 -16.43 17.74 16.31
CA ASP A 153 -17.66 16.99 16.60
C ASP A 153 -18.17 16.15 15.42
N HIS A 154 -17.54 16.23 14.25
CA HIS A 154 -17.92 15.42 13.10
C HIS A 154 -17.55 13.94 13.31
N PRO A 155 -18.44 12.97 12.97
CA PRO A 155 -18.18 11.54 13.18
C PRO A 155 -16.89 11.01 12.52
N GLU A 156 -16.43 11.67 11.46
CA GLU A 156 -15.24 11.27 10.71
C GLU A 156 -13.96 12.00 11.12
N TYR A 157 -14.01 12.91 12.10
CA TYR A 157 -12.88 13.78 12.45
C TYR A 157 -11.59 13.00 12.74
N GLU A 158 -11.65 11.99 13.61
CA GLU A 158 -10.47 11.20 13.98
C GLU A 158 -9.91 10.37 12.82
N PHE A 159 -10.79 9.89 11.94
CA PHE A 159 -10.36 9.19 10.72
C PHE A 159 -9.67 10.15 9.75
N GLN A 160 -10.28 11.30 9.49
CA GLN A 160 -9.73 12.33 8.63
C GLN A 160 -8.42 12.91 9.17
N LYS A 161 -8.30 13.09 10.48
CA LYS A 161 -7.05 13.51 11.14
C LYS A 161 -5.91 12.53 10.90
N ARG A 162 -6.18 11.22 10.98
CA ARG A 162 -5.18 10.17 10.67
C ARG A 162 -4.84 10.16 9.19
N THR A 163 -5.83 10.22 8.30
CA THR A 163 -5.63 10.30 6.85
C THR A 163 -4.78 11.53 6.49
N TYR A 164 -5.14 12.71 6.97
CA TYR A 164 -4.39 13.94 6.76
C TYR A 164 -2.94 13.82 7.24
N THR A 165 -2.72 13.30 8.44
CA THR A 165 -1.38 13.12 9.00
C THR A 165 -0.54 12.17 8.14
N LEU A 166 -1.10 11.04 7.71
CA LEU A 166 -0.43 10.07 6.87
C LEU A 166 -0.08 10.66 5.50
N VAL A 167 -1.04 11.33 4.86
CA VAL A 167 -0.86 11.91 3.53
C VAL A 167 0.13 13.07 3.58
N LYS A 168 0.02 13.97 4.56
CA LYS A 168 1.00 15.03 4.82
C LYS A 168 2.42 14.46 4.93
N LEU A 169 2.60 13.42 5.73
CA LEU A 169 3.93 12.85 5.99
C LEU A 169 4.52 12.13 4.76
N ARG A 170 3.69 11.44 3.97
CA ARG A 170 4.17 10.54 2.90
C ARG A 170 4.10 11.14 1.50
N PHE A 171 3.10 11.97 1.24
CA PHE A 171 2.64 12.33 -0.09
C PHE A 171 2.45 13.83 -0.32
N GLY A 172 2.33 14.62 0.75
CA GLY A 172 2.05 16.05 0.68
C GLY A 172 3.05 16.80 -0.21
N GLY A 173 2.52 17.55 -1.17
CA GLY A 173 3.28 18.38 -2.10
C GLY A 173 4.19 17.59 -3.05
N ARG A 174 3.80 16.37 -3.43
CA ARG A 174 4.60 15.49 -4.30
C ARG A 174 3.77 14.87 -5.41
N GLU A 175 4.43 14.53 -6.52
CA GLU A 175 3.92 13.56 -7.49
C GLU A 175 4.15 12.15 -6.93
N VAL A 176 3.06 11.42 -6.69
CA VAL A 176 3.08 10.21 -5.86
C VAL A 176 3.17 8.92 -6.67
N THR A 177 3.02 8.96 -8.00
CA THR A 177 2.96 7.73 -8.83
C THR A 177 4.15 6.82 -8.60
N GLN A 178 5.38 7.36 -8.66
CA GLN A 178 6.58 6.55 -8.47
C GLN A 178 6.74 6.07 -7.02
N ILE A 179 6.41 6.92 -6.05
CA ILE A 179 6.46 6.59 -4.62
C ILE A 179 5.52 5.42 -4.33
N MET A 180 4.28 5.49 -4.84
CA MET A 180 3.28 4.45 -4.69
C MET A 180 3.67 3.17 -5.42
N ALA A 181 4.20 3.26 -6.65
CA ALA A 181 4.66 2.09 -7.40
C ALA A 181 5.74 1.31 -6.65
N LYS A 182 6.71 2.02 -6.05
CA LYS A 182 7.76 1.41 -5.20
C LYS A 182 7.18 0.81 -3.92
N ALA A 183 6.32 1.57 -3.22
CA ALA A 183 5.80 1.18 -1.91
C ALA A 183 4.80 0.02 -2.00
N LEU A 184 4.00 -0.02 -3.06
CA LEU A 184 3.03 -1.09 -3.28
C LEU A 184 3.73 -2.34 -3.79
N TYR A 185 4.67 -2.22 -4.73
CA TYR A 185 5.26 -3.35 -5.44
C TYR A 185 4.19 -4.22 -6.14
N GLU A 186 4.26 -4.26 -7.47
CA GLU A 186 3.41 -5.11 -8.30
C GLU A 186 4.32 -6.07 -9.08
N PRO A 187 4.27 -7.39 -8.77
CA PRO A 187 5.04 -8.41 -9.46
C PRO A 187 4.98 -8.39 -10.99
N LEU A 188 3.93 -7.86 -11.61
CA LEU A 188 3.79 -7.78 -13.06
C LEU A 188 4.72 -6.76 -13.73
N TYR A 189 5.26 -5.80 -12.99
CA TYR A 189 6.11 -4.75 -13.55
C TYR A 189 7.51 -4.75 -12.93
N VAL A 190 8.45 -4.15 -13.65
CA VAL A 190 9.77 -3.85 -13.14
C VAL A 190 9.63 -2.83 -12.00
N ILE A 191 10.40 -3.01 -10.93
CA ILE A 191 10.45 -2.03 -9.84
C ILE A 191 11.04 -0.73 -10.41
N PRO A 192 10.28 0.38 -10.44
CA PRO A 192 10.75 1.59 -11.09
C PRO A 192 11.91 2.17 -10.28
N SER A 193 13.03 2.45 -10.94
CA SER A 193 14.14 3.21 -10.38
C SER A 193 13.97 4.70 -10.68
N ASN A 194 13.43 5.02 -11.85
CA ASN A 194 13.09 6.36 -12.33
C ASN A 194 11.64 6.40 -12.90
N ASP A 195 11.20 7.54 -13.43
CA ASP A 195 9.83 7.71 -13.95
C ASP A 195 9.60 7.07 -15.32
N THR A 196 10.66 6.83 -16.10
CA THR A 196 10.58 6.19 -17.43
C THR A 196 10.35 4.67 -17.34
N ASP A 197 10.63 4.08 -16.18
CA ASP A 197 10.38 2.66 -15.92
C ASP A 197 8.88 2.34 -15.74
N LEU A 198 8.03 3.38 -15.61
CA LEU A 198 6.59 3.24 -15.42
C LEU A 198 5.85 3.28 -16.76
N CYS A 199 5.45 2.10 -17.26
CA CYS A 199 4.55 2.01 -18.41
C CYS A 199 3.16 2.58 -18.08
N GLU A 200 2.39 2.93 -19.12
CA GLU A 200 1.06 3.53 -18.99
C GLU A 200 0.10 2.67 -18.15
N GLN A 201 0.14 1.35 -18.35
CA GLN A 201 -0.72 0.43 -17.59
C GLN A 201 -0.39 0.44 -16.09
N HIS A 202 0.90 0.46 -15.71
CA HIS A 202 1.30 0.53 -14.31
C HIS A 202 0.89 1.88 -13.71
N ARG A 203 1.06 2.98 -14.45
CA ARG A 203 0.59 4.32 -14.04
C ARG A 203 -0.91 4.34 -13.79
N ALA A 204 -1.69 3.75 -14.69
CA ALA A 204 -3.14 3.66 -14.56
C ALA A 204 -3.55 2.80 -13.35
N GLN A 205 -2.87 1.68 -13.09
CA GLN A 205 -3.10 0.85 -11.91
C GLN A 205 -2.82 1.61 -10.61
N ILE A 206 -1.72 2.37 -10.54
CA ILE A 206 -1.38 3.13 -9.33
C ILE A 206 -2.39 4.25 -9.07
N GLU A 207 -2.87 4.90 -10.12
CA GLU A 207 -3.96 5.86 -9.99
C GLU A 207 -5.27 5.20 -9.54
N ASP A 208 -5.62 4.05 -10.09
CA ASP A 208 -6.79 3.27 -9.68
C ASP A 208 -6.71 2.85 -8.20
N ASP A 209 -5.54 2.40 -7.74
CA ASP A 209 -5.29 2.07 -6.33
C ASP A 209 -5.47 3.29 -5.41
N LEU A 210 -5.00 4.47 -5.84
CA LEU A 210 -5.21 5.72 -5.11
C LEU A 210 -6.69 6.14 -5.15
N TYR A 211 -7.33 6.01 -6.31
CA TYR A 211 -8.73 6.33 -6.52
C TYR A 211 -9.62 5.49 -5.60
N CYS A 212 -9.42 4.17 -5.50
CA CYS A 212 -10.20 3.32 -4.60
C CYS A 212 -10.03 3.69 -3.12
N ARG A 213 -8.86 4.22 -2.72
CA ARG A 213 -8.62 4.69 -1.34
C ARG A 213 -9.30 6.03 -1.06
N ILE A 214 -9.36 6.91 -2.05
CA ILE A 214 -9.96 8.24 -1.94
C ILE A 214 -11.47 8.21 -2.15
N ASN A 215 -11.96 7.46 -3.13
CA ASN A 215 -13.37 7.41 -3.53
C ASN A 215 -14.22 6.44 -2.70
N ASN A 216 -13.85 6.20 -1.45
CA ASN A 216 -14.71 5.49 -0.51
C ASN A 216 -15.66 6.49 0.20
N ASP A 217 -16.72 5.99 0.83
CA ASP A 217 -17.75 6.84 1.42
C ASP A 217 -17.23 7.81 2.48
N GLN A 218 -16.14 7.45 3.17
CA GLN A 218 -15.54 8.26 4.24
C GLN A 218 -14.58 9.34 3.72
N ASN A 219 -14.05 9.20 2.50
CA ASN A 219 -12.99 10.07 1.97
C ASN A 219 -13.41 10.90 0.74
N LYS A 220 -14.40 10.45 -0.04
CA LYS A 220 -14.68 11.01 -1.37
C LYS A 220 -15.02 12.51 -1.36
N THR A 221 -15.57 13.02 -0.27
CA THR A 221 -15.96 14.43 -0.11
C THR A 221 -14.80 15.34 0.30
N TYR A 222 -13.68 14.79 0.76
CA TYR A 222 -12.51 15.55 1.23
C TYR A 222 -11.44 15.71 0.16
N TRP A 223 -11.62 15.17 -1.04
CA TRP A 223 -10.66 15.25 -2.11
C TRP A 223 -11.29 15.83 -3.36
N LYS A 224 -10.67 16.89 -3.88
CA LYS A 224 -11.12 17.55 -5.08
C LYS A 224 -10.00 17.62 -6.11
N PRO A 225 -10.24 17.17 -7.35
CA PRO A 225 -9.31 17.48 -8.43
C PRO A 225 -9.38 18.96 -8.79
N ILE A 226 -8.23 19.63 -8.87
CA ILE A 226 -8.14 21.09 -9.02
C ILE A 226 -7.37 21.54 -10.27
N GLY A 227 -6.64 20.65 -10.93
CA GLY A 227 -5.89 20.98 -12.13
C GLY A 227 -4.81 19.95 -12.43
N ARG A 228 -3.82 20.36 -13.21
CA ARG A 228 -2.71 19.51 -13.65
C ARG A 228 -1.36 20.13 -13.30
N LEU A 229 -0.33 19.31 -13.22
CA LEU A 229 1.04 19.81 -13.26
C LEU A 229 1.35 20.31 -14.67
N ARG A 230 2.06 21.44 -14.75
CA ARG A 230 2.65 21.89 -16.01
C ARG A 230 3.65 20.84 -16.47
N VAL A 231 3.46 20.33 -17.68
CA VAL A 231 4.50 19.57 -18.37
C VAL A 231 5.60 20.57 -18.67
N SER A 232 6.78 20.38 -18.10
CA SER A 232 7.94 21.15 -18.54
C SER A 232 8.16 20.81 -20.00
N ASP A 233 8.13 21.80 -20.90
CA ASP A 233 8.56 21.62 -22.29
C ASP A 233 10.01 21.14 -22.24
N SER A 234 10.20 19.83 -22.41
CA SER A 234 11.50 19.15 -22.42
C SER A 234 12.19 19.30 -23.76
#